data_AF-A0A838EK00-F1
#
_entry.id   AF-A0A838EK00-F1
#
_cell.length_a   1.000
_cell.length_b   1.000
_cell.length_c   1.000
_cell.angle_alpha   90.00
_cell.angle_beta   90.00
_cell.angle_gamma   90.00
#
_symmetry.space_group_name_H-M   'P 1'
#
loop_
_entity.id
_entity.type
_entity.pdbx_description
1 polymer ?
#
loop_
_entity_poly.entity_id
_entity_poly.type
_entity_poly.pdbx_seq_one_letter_code
_entity_poly.pdbx_strand_id
1 'polypeptide(L)'
;MKKEQNLDQKTPIAPGRRRFLTETIAGAATVAGVAAVGNVNQAYASPLPTNVAQSACGSDQDLVLGHDLSTLQQLEDAKKTFSDHGRVAPAERILAHHGATYVRERLWVNPPLPYNDLPHILKMARRIKEAGLKFLLDIHYSDFWADPGHQTTPAAWQGQDLATLAKTVYSYTRDVIERLASQGTPVDMVQIGNEITNGMLWPLGEIYLNGNQYWTEFTTLLKAGIAGAHDGSRGRQPLIMVHIDRGGDNGGSKYFYDNVFSQGVDFDIIGLSYYPWWHGPLSALQANLNDLALRYNRDIVVVETAYPWTLADGDGYANIVNGSTVLVPGYPATPEGQLGYLRALLSIIKQVPRQHGKGLVYWESAWIPGAGWEPGAGDAWDNMTLFDFKGQALSSIKAYEGIQSNK
;
A
#
# COMPACT_ATOMS: atom_id res chain seq x y z
N MET A 1 -25.86 71.23 -27.95
CA MET A 1 -25.31 71.87 -26.73
C MET A 1 -24.75 70.74 -25.86
N LYS A 2 -23.42 70.63 -25.72
CA LYS A 2 -22.63 70.90 -24.47
C LYS A 2 -23.20 70.11 -23.25
N LYS A 3 -22.44 69.39 -22.42
CA LYS A 3 -21.00 69.16 -22.20
C LYS A 3 -20.90 68.07 -21.11
N GLU A 4 -19.72 67.46 -21.01
CA GLU A 4 -19.23 66.56 -19.95
C GLU A 4 -19.33 67.14 -18.52
N GLN A 5 -19.33 66.28 -17.48
CA GLN A 5 -18.21 66.16 -16.51
C GLN A 5 -18.42 65.09 -15.42
N ASN A 6 -17.30 64.44 -15.07
CA ASN A 6 -17.00 63.44 -14.04
C ASN A 6 -17.37 63.81 -12.60
N LEU A 7 -17.54 62.79 -11.73
CA LEU A 7 -16.67 62.61 -10.54
C LEU A 7 -16.86 61.25 -9.83
N ASP A 8 -15.73 60.58 -9.63
CA ASP A 8 -15.47 59.44 -8.74
C ASP A 8 -15.94 59.68 -7.30
N GLN A 9 -16.49 58.64 -6.64
CA GLN A 9 -16.17 58.30 -5.25
C GLN A 9 -16.21 56.79 -5.01
N LYS A 10 -15.14 56.31 -4.37
CA LYS A 10 -14.82 54.93 -3.96
C LYS A 10 -15.68 54.47 -2.77
N THR A 11 -16.07 53.19 -2.78
CA THR A 11 -16.55 52.45 -1.59
C THR A 11 -15.90 51.06 -1.58
N PRO A 12 -15.50 50.50 -0.41
CA PRO A 12 -14.50 49.44 -0.33
C PRO A 12 -15.07 48.02 -0.50
N ILE A 13 -14.23 47.15 -1.07
CA ILE A 13 -14.48 45.72 -1.28
C ILE A 13 -14.37 44.98 0.06
N ALA A 14 -15.46 44.35 0.49
CA ALA A 14 -15.45 43.30 1.51
C ALA A 14 -15.18 41.93 0.83
N PRO A 15 -14.47 40.99 1.48
CA PRO A 15 -14.14 39.71 0.87
C PRO A 15 -15.39 38.83 0.81
N GLY A 16 -15.84 38.53 -0.40
CA GLY A 16 -16.91 37.58 -0.67
C GLY A 16 -16.50 36.17 -0.27
N ARG A 17 -17.16 35.62 0.76
CA ARG A 17 -17.22 34.19 1.03
C ARG A 17 -17.75 33.46 -0.22
N ARG A 18 -16.88 32.80 -0.97
CA ARG A 18 -17.31 31.79 -1.94
C ARG A 18 -17.67 30.53 -1.17
N ARG A 19 -18.98 30.28 -1.05
CA ARG A 19 -19.53 28.96 -0.73
C ARG A 19 -19.09 28.01 -1.84
N PHE A 20 -18.21 27.06 -1.52
CA PHE A 20 -18.08 25.85 -2.30
C PHE A 20 -19.30 24.99 -2.00
N LEU A 21 -20.09 24.73 -3.05
CA LEU A 21 -21.14 23.73 -3.04
C LEU A 21 -20.48 22.36 -2.93
N THR A 22 -20.71 21.69 -1.82
CA THR A 22 -20.45 20.27 -1.62
C THR A 22 -21.47 19.47 -2.44
N GLU A 23 -21.04 18.90 -3.55
CA GLU A 23 -21.72 17.77 -4.17
C GLU A 23 -20.99 16.49 -3.73
N THR A 24 -21.57 15.84 -2.73
CA THR A 24 -21.18 14.51 -2.27
C THR A 24 -21.69 13.49 -3.27
N ILE A 25 -20.81 12.92 -4.09
CA ILE A 25 -21.11 11.69 -4.82
C ILE A 25 -20.31 10.56 -4.16
N ALA A 26 -20.95 9.89 -3.22
CA ALA A 26 -20.54 8.57 -2.79
C ALA A 26 -20.77 7.61 -3.98
N GLY A 27 -19.69 7.26 -4.68
CA GLY A 27 -19.70 6.28 -5.76
C GLY A 27 -19.80 4.86 -5.19
N ALA A 28 -21.00 4.44 -4.80
CA ALA A 28 -21.31 3.03 -4.65
C ALA A 28 -21.37 2.40 -6.06
N ALA A 29 -20.46 1.47 -6.35
CA ALA A 29 -20.48 0.72 -7.59
C ALA A 29 -21.70 -0.21 -7.61
N THR A 30 -22.77 0.21 -8.30
CA THR A 30 -23.94 -0.61 -8.58
C THR A 30 -23.62 -1.58 -9.72
N VAL A 31 -23.36 -2.85 -9.40
CA VAL A 31 -23.31 -3.92 -10.40
C VAL A 31 -24.75 -4.32 -10.73
N ALA A 32 -25.26 -3.86 -11.88
CA ALA A 32 -26.52 -4.34 -12.43
C ALA A 32 -26.31 -5.73 -13.06
N GLY A 33 -26.99 -6.73 -12.49
CA GLY A 33 -26.97 -8.10 -12.98
C GLY A 33 -27.76 -8.28 -14.28
N VAL A 34 -27.22 -9.14 -15.15
CA VAL A 34 -28.01 -9.87 -16.14
C VAL A 34 -27.88 -11.35 -15.81
N ALA A 35 -29.00 -11.93 -15.39
CA ALA A 35 -29.13 -13.36 -15.13
C ALA A 35 -29.11 -14.15 -16.43
N ALA A 36 -28.21 -15.12 -16.54
CA ALA A 36 -28.39 -16.29 -17.37
C ALA A 36 -28.06 -17.52 -16.50
N VAL A 37 -29.13 -18.21 -16.13
CA VAL A 37 -29.13 -19.38 -15.25
C VAL A 37 -28.57 -20.58 -16.01
N GLY A 38 -27.42 -21.08 -15.61
CA GLY A 38 -26.88 -22.37 -16.03
C GLY A 38 -26.52 -23.18 -14.80
N ASN A 39 -27.28 -24.23 -14.53
CA ASN A 39 -27.06 -25.16 -13.41
C ASN A 39 -25.65 -25.74 -13.46
N VAL A 40 -24.86 -25.55 -12.39
CA VAL A 40 -23.68 -26.37 -12.13
C VAL A 40 -23.70 -26.79 -10.67
N ASN A 41 -23.63 -28.10 -10.47
CA ASN A 41 -23.80 -28.79 -9.19
C ASN A 41 -22.86 -28.26 -8.10
N GLN A 42 -23.40 -28.14 -6.88
CA GLN A 42 -22.64 -27.95 -5.65
C GLN A 42 -21.67 -29.14 -5.45
N ALA A 43 -20.39 -28.89 -5.66
CA ALA A 43 -19.33 -29.76 -5.14
C ALA A 43 -18.97 -29.26 -3.73
N TYR A 44 -19.27 -30.10 -2.75
CA TYR A 44 -18.99 -29.91 -1.34
C TYR A 44 -17.52 -29.57 -1.08
N ALA A 45 -17.30 -28.56 -0.24
CA ALA A 45 -16.00 -28.22 0.33
C ALA A 45 -15.41 -29.46 1.01
N SER A 46 -14.28 -29.94 0.50
CA SER A 46 -13.48 -30.95 1.18
C SER A 46 -12.53 -30.24 2.16
N PRO A 47 -12.41 -30.68 3.42
CA PRO A 47 -11.38 -30.17 4.32
C PRO A 47 -10.01 -30.58 3.80
N LEU A 48 -9.07 -29.62 3.78
CA LEU A 48 -7.68 -29.89 3.43
C LEU A 48 -7.08 -30.92 4.40
N PRO A 49 -6.35 -31.94 3.92
CA PRO A 49 -5.79 -32.98 4.79
C PRO A 49 -4.68 -32.42 5.70
N THR A 50 -4.83 -32.66 6.99
CA THR A 50 -3.80 -32.47 8.02
C THR A 50 -2.78 -33.59 7.94
N ASN A 51 -1.71 -33.39 7.16
CA ASN A 51 -0.46 -34.11 7.31
C ASN A 51 0.70 -33.22 6.86
N VAL A 52 1.23 -32.44 7.81
CA VAL A 52 2.49 -31.71 7.64
C VAL A 52 3.62 -32.69 7.87
N ALA A 53 4.13 -33.27 6.79
CA ALA A 53 5.44 -33.90 6.81
C ALA A 53 6.49 -32.79 7.00
N GLN A 54 7.25 -32.88 8.09
CA GLN A 54 8.42 -32.03 8.34
C GLN A 54 9.45 -32.29 7.25
N SER A 55 9.45 -31.45 6.22
CA SER A 55 10.57 -31.31 5.30
C SER A 55 11.48 -30.22 5.86
N ALA A 56 12.76 -30.56 6.05
CA ALA A 56 13.76 -29.70 6.67
C ALA A 56 13.83 -28.33 5.96
N CYS A 57 13.60 -27.28 6.76
CA CYS A 57 13.51 -25.89 6.37
C CYS A 57 14.88 -25.41 5.86
N GLY A 58 14.93 -24.92 4.61
CA GLY A 58 16.02 -24.04 4.19
C GLY A 58 15.98 -22.79 5.08
N SER A 59 17.16 -22.32 5.51
CA SER A 59 17.31 -21.21 6.45
C SER A 59 16.37 -20.03 6.18
N ASP A 60 15.73 -19.48 7.22
CA ASP A 60 14.87 -18.28 7.28
C ASP A 60 15.59 -16.98 6.82
N GLN A 61 16.25 -17.00 5.68
CA GLN A 61 16.96 -15.85 5.11
C GLN A 61 15.93 -14.80 4.66
N ASP A 62 15.84 -13.74 5.47
CA ASP A 62 15.25 -12.42 5.22
C ASP A 62 13.81 -12.36 4.69
N LEU A 63 12.87 -13.02 5.37
CA LEU A 63 11.44 -12.76 5.16
C LEU A 63 11.10 -11.27 5.38
N VAL A 64 10.28 -10.72 4.49
CA VAL A 64 9.59 -9.43 4.64
C VAL A 64 8.40 -9.65 5.57
N LEU A 65 8.60 -9.37 6.85
CA LEU A 65 7.56 -9.35 7.88
C LEU A 65 7.34 -7.89 8.27
N GLY A 66 6.54 -7.19 7.47
CA GLY A 66 6.47 -5.74 7.52
C GLY A 66 5.15 -5.19 8.06
N HIS A 67 5.19 -3.89 8.37
CA HIS A 67 4.02 -3.07 8.64
C HIS A 67 4.16 -1.75 7.90
N ASP A 68 3.08 -1.28 7.28
CA ASP A 68 2.96 0.11 6.85
C ASP A 68 2.58 0.97 8.07
N LEU A 69 3.34 2.04 8.31
CA LEU A 69 3.18 2.96 9.45
C LEU A 69 3.09 4.42 9.02
N SER A 70 2.70 4.68 7.77
CA SER A 70 2.76 6.01 7.19
C SER A 70 1.89 7.04 7.92
N THR A 71 0.77 6.64 8.54
CA THR A 71 -0.08 7.54 9.33
C THR A 71 0.45 7.81 10.75
N LEU A 72 1.47 7.06 11.20
CA LEU A 72 1.95 7.09 12.60
C LEU A 72 2.36 8.48 13.07
N GLN A 73 3.10 9.23 12.25
CA GLN A 73 3.57 10.58 12.63
C GLN A 73 2.40 11.55 12.87
N GLN A 74 1.35 11.46 12.06
CA GLN A 74 0.15 12.28 12.23
C GLN A 74 -0.60 11.95 13.52
N LEU A 75 -0.65 10.67 13.89
CA LEU A 75 -1.27 10.21 15.15
C LEU A 75 -0.49 10.68 16.37
N GLU A 76 0.84 10.60 16.33
CA GLU A 76 1.71 11.08 17.41
C GLU A 76 1.58 12.60 17.61
N ASP A 77 1.49 13.36 16.51
CA ASP A 77 1.21 14.80 16.57
C ASP A 77 -0.18 15.09 17.15
N ALA A 78 -1.16 14.22 16.87
CA ALA A 78 -2.48 14.18 17.49
C ALA A 78 -2.50 13.58 18.92
N LYS A 79 -1.33 13.40 19.55
CA LYS A 79 -1.13 12.91 20.93
C LYS A 79 -1.63 11.49 21.19
N LYS A 80 -1.71 10.68 20.16
CA LYS A 80 -1.95 9.24 20.29
C LYS A 80 -0.67 8.55 20.75
N THR A 81 -0.84 7.50 21.55
CA THR A 81 0.25 6.74 22.15
C THR A 81 -0.01 5.26 21.97
N PHE A 82 1.06 4.49 21.80
CA PHE A 82 0.98 3.04 21.65
C PHE A 82 1.60 2.36 22.85
N SER A 83 1.06 1.21 23.22
CA SER A 83 1.54 0.43 24.36
C SER A 83 1.40 -1.05 24.13
N ASP A 84 2.32 -1.81 24.71
CA ASP A 84 2.25 -3.26 24.81
C ASP A 84 2.35 -3.68 26.27
N HIS A 85 1.44 -4.54 26.71
CA HIS A 85 1.30 -4.95 28.12
C HIS A 85 1.35 -3.76 29.11
N GLY A 86 0.68 -2.64 28.78
CA GLY A 86 0.64 -1.42 29.58
C GLY A 86 1.92 -0.57 29.57
N ARG A 87 2.92 -0.93 28.77
CA ARG A 87 4.17 -0.16 28.60
C ARG A 87 4.11 0.66 27.32
N VAL A 88 4.14 1.97 27.45
CA VAL A 88 4.16 2.89 26.31
C VAL A 88 5.52 2.84 25.62
N ALA A 89 5.52 2.71 24.29
CA ALA A 89 6.71 2.73 23.45
C ALA A 89 6.35 3.18 22.02
N PRO A 90 7.33 3.64 21.22
CA PRO A 90 7.11 3.90 19.80
C PRO A 90 6.58 2.65 19.07
N ALA A 91 5.56 2.81 18.22
CA ALA A 91 4.87 1.68 17.59
C ALA A 91 5.80 0.77 16.78
N GLU A 92 6.75 1.35 16.04
CA GLU A 92 7.75 0.61 15.28
C GLU A 92 8.63 -0.28 16.17
N ARG A 93 8.91 0.14 17.40
CA ARG A 93 9.69 -0.65 18.35
C ARG A 93 8.87 -1.77 18.99
N ILE A 94 7.58 -1.53 19.23
CA ILE A 94 6.65 -2.57 19.68
C ILE A 94 6.55 -3.65 18.59
N LEU A 95 6.35 -3.26 17.34
CA LEU A 95 6.26 -4.19 16.22
C LEU A 95 7.58 -4.97 16.01
N ALA A 96 8.74 -4.30 16.12
CA ALA A 96 10.04 -4.96 16.10
C ALA A 96 10.17 -6.02 17.22
N HIS A 97 9.68 -5.71 18.43
CA HIS A 97 9.70 -6.64 19.56
C HIS A 97 8.89 -7.91 19.28
N HIS A 98 7.82 -7.81 18.49
CA HIS A 98 6.98 -8.94 18.07
C HIS A 98 7.41 -9.58 16.73
N GLY A 99 8.63 -9.31 16.26
CA GLY A 99 9.24 -10.01 15.13
C GLY A 99 9.08 -9.34 13.76
N ALA A 100 8.63 -8.09 13.71
CA ALA A 100 8.70 -7.31 12.48
C ALA A 100 10.15 -7.15 12.00
N THR A 101 10.33 -7.11 10.69
CA THR A 101 11.63 -6.95 10.01
C THR A 101 11.65 -5.76 9.07
N TYR A 102 10.49 -5.28 8.64
CA TYR A 102 10.34 -4.15 7.73
C TYR A 102 9.34 -3.12 8.26
N VAL A 103 9.56 -1.87 7.88
CA VAL A 103 8.51 -0.85 7.83
C VAL A 103 8.38 -0.36 6.40
N ARG A 104 7.14 -0.25 5.93
CA ARG A 104 6.77 0.42 4.68
C ARG A 104 6.31 1.83 4.98
N GLU A 105 6.74 2.79 4.16
CA GLU A 105 6.23 4.15 4.19
C GLU A 105 5.88 4.63 2.79
N ARG A 106 4.69 5.20 2.63
CA ARG A 106 4.30 5.90 1.40
C ARG A 106 4.86 7.31 1.33
N LEU A 107 5.28 7.71 0.14
CA LEU A 107 5.77 9.03 -0.19
C LEU A 107 4.89 9.66 -1.28
N TRP A 108 4.25 10.76 -0.89
CA TRP A 108 3.58 11.71 -1.77
C TRP A 108 4.54 12.83 -2.17
N VAL A 109 4.30 13.42 -3.34
CA VAL A 109 5.17 14.47 -3.90
C VAL A 109 4.93 15.80 -3.20
N ASN A 110 3.71 16.32 -3.23
CA ASN A 110 3.28 17.52 -2.50
C ASN A 110 1.93 17.28 -1.81
N PRO A 111 1.93 16.65 -0.63
CA PRO A 111 0.69 16.26 0.01
C PRO A 111 -0.15 17.40 0.58
N PRO A 112 -1.48 17.21 0.72
CA PRO A 112 -2.39 18.24 1.22
C PRO A 112 -2.17 18.55 2.71
N LEU A 113 -1.58 17.62 3.46
CA LEU A 113 -1.06 17.81 4.81
C LEU A 113 0.44 17.52 4.82
N PRO A 114 1.22 18.11 5.74
CA PRO A 114 2.65 17.87 5.83
C PRO A 114 2.96 16.51 6.46
N TYR A 115 2.47 15.42 5.88
CA TYR A 115 2.75 14.02 6.23
C TYR A 115 2.90 13.22 4.95
N ASN A 116 3.61 12.08 5.02
CA ASN A 116 3.99 11.29 3.85
C ASN A 116 4.79 12.10 2.81
N ASP A 117 5.41 13.22 3.22
CA ASP A 117 6.33 14.00 2.41
C ASP A 117 7.78 13.58 2.70
N LEU A 118 8.71 14.03 1.85
CA LEU A 118 10.12 13.66 2.03
C LEU A 118 10.70 14.07 3.41
N PRO A 119 10.43 15.26 3.97
CA PRO A 119 10.82 15.59 5.33
C PRO A 119 10.37 14.59 6.40
N HIS A 120 9.12 14.11 6.35
CA HIS A 120 8.59 13.14 7.30
C HIS A 120 9.13 11.72 7.04
N ILE A 121 9.32 11.35 5.78
CA ILE A 121 9.99 10.10 5.41
C ILE A 121 11.42 10.07 5.95
N LEU A 122 12.19 11.16 5.83
CA LEU A 122 13.55 11.23 6.36
C LEU A 122 13.60 11.07 7.89
N LYS A 123 12.58 11.56 8.62
CA LYS A 123 12.44 11.36 10.07
C LYS A 123 12.11 9.90 10.39
N MET A 124 11.12 9.33 9.71
CA MET A 124 10.71 7.94 9.97
C MET A 124 11.81 6.95 9.59
N ALA A 125 12.53 7.18 8.49
CA ALA A 125 13.65 6.34 8.09
C ALA A 125 14.72 6.21 9.19
N ARG A 126 15.00 7.27 9.97
CA ARG A 126 15.88 7.18 11.15
C ARG A 126 15.31 6.26 12.22
N ARG A 127 14.03 6.44 12.57
CA ARG A 127 13.33 5.60 13.56
C ARG A 127 13.32 4.13 13.16
N ILE A 128 13.04 3.84 11.89
CA ILE A 128 13.06 2.49 11.32
C ILE A 128 14.43 1.84 11.53
N LYS A 129 15.52 2.54 11.15
CA LYS A 129 16.88 2.01 11.32
C LYS A 129 17.30 1.89 12.79
N GLU A 130 16.92 2.84 13.63
CA GLU A 130 17.17 2.80 15.08
C GLU A 130 16.42 1.64 15.77
N ALA A 131 15.26 1.24 15.24
CA ALA A 131 14.52 0.06 15.68
C ALA A 131 15.11 -1.26 15.13
N GLY A 132 16.16 -1.20 14.31
CA GLY A 132 16.77 -2.39 13.69
C GLY A 132 15.96 -2.98 12.54
N LEU A 133 15.01 -2.22 11.99
CA LEU A 133 14.13 -2.64 10.91
C LEU A 133 14.71 -2.24 9.54
N LYS A 134 14.36 -3.03 8.51
CA LYS A 134 14.58 -2.67 7.11
C LYS A 134 13.51 -1.69 6.64
N PHE A 135 13.85 -0.90 5.62
CA PHE A 135 12.99 0.15 5.11
C PHE A 135 12.54 -0.15 3.68
N LEU A 136 11.22 -0.25 3.48
CA LEU A 136 10.55 -0.29 2.18
C LEU A 136 9.95 1.11 1.92
N LEU A 137 10.46 1.81 0.93
CA LEU A 137 9.89 3.09 0.50
C LEU A 137 8.91 2.86 -0.65
N ASP A 138 7.67 3.30 -0.49
CA ASP A 138 6.69 3.34 -1.56
C ASP A 138 6.54 4.75 -2.12
N ILE A 139 6.95 4.95 -3.37
CA ILE A 139 6.81 6.24 -4.04
C ILE A 139 5.54 6.20 -4.89
N HIS A 140 4.50 6.91 -4.44
CA HIS A 140 3.22 6.94 -5.14
C HIS A 140 3.28 7.67 -6.49
N TYR A 141 4.23 8.59 -6.67
CA TYR A 141 4.27 9.52 -7.80
C TYR A 141 2.95 10.29 -7.98
N SER A 142 2.31 10.64 -6.88
CA SER A 142 1.14 11.52 -6.84
C SER A 142 1.26 12.49 -5.65
N ASP A 143 0.50 13.58 -5.69
CA ASP A 143 0.36 14.48 -4.54
C ASP A 143 -0.56 13.88 -3.46
N PHE A 144 -1.31 12.82 -3.77
CA PHE A 144 -2.19 12.16 -2.80
C PHE A 144 -2.30 10.65 -3.08
N TRP A 145 -3.34 9.99 -2.58
CA TRP A 145 -3.57 8.55 -2.79
C TRP A 145 -3.41 8.17 -4.27
N ALA A 146 -2.66 7.08 -4.49
CA ALA A 146 -2.51 6.44 -5.79
C ALA A 146 -2.96 4.99 -5.63
N ASP A 147 -3.95 4.60 -6.42
CA ASP A 147 -4.67 3.33 -6.36
C ASP A 147 -5.15 2.94 -7.78
N PRO A 148 -5.83 1.80 -8.01
CA PRO A 148 -6.25 1.39 -9.35
C PRO A 148 -7.23 2.35 -10.03
N GLY A 149 -7.94 3.20 -9.27
CA GLY A 149 -8.86 4.22 -9.76
C GLY A 149 -8.28 5.64 -9.79
N HIS A 150 -7.13 5.89 -9.13
CA HIS A 150 -6.50 7.20 -9.04
C HIS A 150 -4.99 7.10 -9.24
N GLN A 151 -4.46 7.75 -10.28
CA GLN A 151 -3.00 7.84 -10.50
C GLN A 151 -2.61 9.25 -10.94
N THR A 152 -3.23 10.26 -10.32
CA THR A 152 -3.15 11.67 -10.74
C THR A 152 -1.71 12.17 -10.75
N THR A 153 -1.27 12.70 -11.90
CA THR A 153 0.03 13.37 -12.03
C THR A 153 0.11 14.56 -11.04
N PRO A 154 1.19 14.66 -10.23
CA PRO A 154 1.43 15.78 -9.32
C PRO A 154 1.27 17.13 -10.03
N ALA A 155 0.69 18.10 -9.34
CA ALA A 155 0.37 19.41 -9.92
C ALA A 155 1.61 20.09 -10.54
N ALA A 156 2.79 19.93 -9.91
CA ALA A 156 4.05 20.48 -10.40
C ALA A 156 4.57 19.82 -11.69
N TRP A 157 4.05 18.65 -12.06
CA TRP A 157 4.51 17.86 -13.22
C TRP A 157 3.49 17.86 -14.37
N GLN A 158 2.31 18.44 -14.16
CA GLN A 158 1.26 18.50 -15.18
C GLN A 158 1.69 19.32 -16.40
N GLY A 159 1.23 18.90 -17.58
CA GLY A 159 1.52 19.55 -18.86
C GLY A 159 2.90 19.22 -19.46
N GLN A 160 3.73 18.42 -18.78
CA GLN A 160 4.94 17.85 -19.35
C GLN A 160 4.60 16.83 -20.44
N ASP A 161 5.44 16.70 -21.46
CA ASP A 161 5.38 15.56 -22.39
C ASP A 161 6.02 14.31 -21.78
N LEU A 162 5.87 13.15 -22.43
CA LEU A 162 6.39 11.88 -21.90
C LEU A 162 7.90 11.92 -21.63
N ALA A 163 8.69 12.52 -22.53
CA ALA A 163 10.14 12.58 -22.39
C ALA A 163 10.57 13.47 -21.22
N THR A 164 9.87 14.58 -21.00
CA THR A 164 10.11 15.49 -19.88
C THR A 164 9.64 14.85 -18.58
N LEU A 165 8.46 14.22 -18.57
CA LEU A 165 7.91 13.53 -17.40
C LEU A 165 8.80 12.37 -16.97
N ALA A 166 9.33 11.58 -17.90
CA ALA A 166 10.29 10.52 -17.59
C ALA A 166 11.56 11.06 -16.90
N LYS A 167 12.11 12.19 -17.38
CA LYS A 167 13.25 12.84 -16.72
C LYS A 167 12.90 13.37 -15.32
N THR A 168 11.68 13.88 -15.15
CA THR A 168 11.16 14.32 -13.84
C THR A 168 11.06 13.15 -12.88
N VAL A 169 10.47 12.03 -13.29
CA VAL A 169 10.35 10.80 -12.49
C VAL A 169 11.73 10.25 -12.11
N TYR A 170 12.65 10.16 -13.06
CA TYR A 170 14.03 9.75 -12.81
C TYR A 170 14.70 10.64 -11.75
N SER A 171 14.67 11.97 -11.97
CA SER A 171 15.37 12.92 -11.11
C SER A 171 14.77 12.96 -9.71
N TYR A 172 13.44 12.97 -9.60
CA TYR A 172 12.75 12.92 -8.32
C TYR A 172 13.12 11.66 -7.53
N THR A 173 13.06 10.49 -8.19
CA THR A 173 13.38 9.22 -7.54
C THR A 173 14.83 9.19 -7.08
N ARG A 174 15.78 9.58 -7.94
CA ARG A 174 17.19 9.66 -7.61
C ARG A 174 17.44 10.56 -6.40
N ASP A 175 16.87 11.75 -6.38
CA ASP A 175 17.09 12.73 -5.32
C ASP A 175 16.52 12.26 -3.97
N VAL A 176 15.36 11.59 -3.99
CA VAL A 176 14.77 10.97 -2.80
C VAL A 176 15.69 9.88 -2.25
N ILE A 177 16.11 8.93 -3.10
CA ILE A 177 16.97 7.82 -2.67
C ILE A 177 18.34 8.33 -2.21
N GLU A 178 18.91 9.31 -2.90
CA GLU A 178 20.19 9.90 -2.53
C GLU A 178 20.12 10.62 -1.17
N ARG A 179 19.03 11.33 -0.88
CA ARG A 179 18.86 11.99 0.44
C ARG A 179 18.78 10.98 1.57
N LEU A 180 18.04 9.88 1.37
CA LEU A 180 17.96 8.78 2.34
C LEU A 180 19.32 8.10 2.57
N ALA A 181 20.04 7.82 1.49
CA ALA A 181 21.39 7.24 1.56
C ALA A 181 22.38 8.20 2.24
N SER A 182 22.35 9.49 1.89
CA SER A 182 23.27 10.51 2.41
C SER A 182 23.08 10.79 3.90
N GLN A 183 21.86 10.62 4.43
CA GLN A 183 21.62 10.72 5.88
C GLN A 183 21.93 9.41 6.65
N GLY A 184 22.47 8.39 5.98
CA GLY A 184 22.82 7.12 6.62
C GLY A 184 21.65 6.15 6.82
N THR A 185 20.49 6.40 6.20
CA THR A 185 19.31 5.50 6.25
C THR A 185 18.92 5.03 4.85
N PRO A 186 19.83 4.35 4.12
CA PRO A 186 19.50 3.86 2.78
C PRO A 186 18.29 2.92 2.85
N VAL A 187 17.42 3.04 1.87
CA VAL A 187 16.31 2.11 1.62
C VAL A 187 16.84 0.70 1.37
N ASP A 188 16.11 -0.32 1.82
CA ASP A 188 16.41 -1.72 1.51
C ASP A 188 15.56 -2.22 0.33
N MET A 189 14.37 -1.63 0.15
CA MET A 189 13.49 -1.89 -0.98
C MET A 189 12.79 -0.59 -1.40
N VAL A 190 12.56 -0.42 -2.70
CA VAL A 190 11.80 0.70 -3.27
C VAL A 190 10.70 0.16 -4.17
N GLN A 191 9.47 0.60 -3.91
CA GLN A 191 8.32 0.34 -4.77
C GLN A 191 8.14 1.54 -5.72
N ILE A 192 8.14 1.26 -7.03
CA ILE A 192 8.03 2.29 -8.07
C ILE A 192 6.58 2.41 -8.50
N GLY A 193 5.83 3.29 -7.82
CA GLY A 193 4.39 3.45 -7.97
C GLY A 193 3.58 2.54 -7.04
N ASN A 194 2.35 2.93 -6.73
CA ASN A 194 1.43 2.13 -5.90
C ASN A 194 0.25 1.62 -6.72
N GLU A 195 -0.02 0.32 -6.65
CA GLU A 195 -1.12 -0.37 -7.34
C GLU A 195 -1.29 0.05 -8.81
N ILE A 196 -0.20 0.00 -9.56
CA ILE A 196 -0.08 0.57 -10.92
C ILE A 196 -0.74 -0.29 -12.01
N THR A 197 -1.75 -1.09 -11.67
CA THR A 197 -2.44 -2.05 -12.55
C THR A 197 -2.97 -1.39 -13.82
N ASN A 198 -3.42 -0.15 -13.70
CA ASN A 198 -3.96 0.68 -14.78
C ASN A 198 -2.96 1.77 -15.23
N GLY A 199 -1.70 1.67 -14.80
CA GLY A 199 -0.63 2.59 -15.10
C GLY A 199 -0.29 3.52 -13.93
N MET A 200 0.42 4.60 -14.21
CA MET A 200 0.81 5.64 -13.23
C MET A 200 0.83 7.01 -13.91
N LEU A 201 0.75 8.11 -13.16
CA LEU A 201 0.90 9.47 -13.71
C LEU A 201 -0.05 9.76 -14.90
N TRP A 202 -1.35 9.61 -14.65
CA TRP A 202 -2.38 9.80 -15.67
C TRP A 202 -2.50 11.26 -16.11
N PRO A 203 -2.85 11.50 -17.40
CA PRO A 203 -3.20 10.48 -18.41
C PRO A 203 -2.00 9.89 -19.17
N LEU A 204 -0.79 10.44 -19.03
CA LEU A 204 0.34 10.04 -19.89
C LEU A 204 0.82 8.62 -19.66
N GLY A 205 0.86 8.15 -18.42
CA GLY A 205 1.18 6.76 -18.11
C GLY A 205 -0.03 5.89 -17.82
N GLU A 206 -1.23 6.31 -18.23
CA GLU A 206 -2.45 5.49 -18.13
C GLU A 206 -2.41 4.38 -19.17
N ILE A 207 -2.54 3.12 -18.74
CA ILE A 207 -2.48 1.99 -19.68
C ILE A 207 -3.74 1.96 -20.54
N TYR A 208 -4.92 2.08 -19.95
CA TYR A 208 -6.20 1.89 -20.64
C TYR A 208 -6.93 3.21 -20.84
N LEU A 209 -6.69 3.86 -21.98
CA LEU A 209 -7.29 5.17 -22.26
C LEU A 209 -8.03 5.15 -23.60
N ASN A 210 -9.29 5.59 -23.61
CA ASN A 210 -10.14 5.71 -24.81
C ASN A 210 -10.21 4.42 -25.67
N GLY A 211 -10.22 3.25 -25.02
CA GLY A 211 -10.28 1.94 -25.69
C GLY A 211 -8.95 1.44 -26.27
N ASN A 212 -7.85 2.17 -26.08
CA ASN A 212 -6.50 1.77 -26.49
C ASN A 212 -5.64 1.36 -25.28
N GLN A 213 -4.48 0.77 -25.57
CA GLN A 213 -3.49 0.39 -24.56
C GLN A 213 -2.14 1.07 -24.79
N TYR A 214 -1.60 1.72 -23.76
CA TYR A 214 -0.40 2.56 -23.79
C TYR A 214 0.72 2.01 -22.89
N TRP A 215 1.09 0.75 -23.11
CA TRP A 215 2.13 0.06 -22.33
C TRP A 215 3.52 0.69 -22.46
N THR A 216 3.86 1.25 -23.63
CA THR A 216 5.17 1.85 -23.87
C THR A 216 5.35 3.12 -23.05
N GLU A 217 4.32 3.97 -23.00
CA GLU A 217 4.28 5.21 -22.24
C GLU A 217 4.39 4.93 -20.75
N PHE A 218 3.55 4.04 -20.23
CA PHE A 218 3.60 3.56 -18.86
C PHE A 218 4.99 3.00 -18.48
N THR A 219 5.52 2.06 -19.27
CA THR A 219 6.81 1.42 -18.94
C THR A 219 8.01 2.34 -19.13
N THR A 220 7.90 3.40 -19.93
CA THR A 220 8.90 4.46 -20.02
C THR A 220 9.04 5.19 -18.68
N LEU A 221 7.92 5.53 -18.03
CA LEU A 221 7.92 6.17 -16.71
C LEU A 221 8.39 5.20 -15.61
N LEU A 222 7.93 3.95 -15.64
CA LEU A 222 8.36 2.92 -14.70
C LEU A 222 9.88 2.71 -14.74
N LYS A 223 10.47 2.54 -15.93
CA LYS A 223 11.93 2.40 -16.10
C LYS A 223 12.69 3.64 -15.63
N ALA A 224 12.13 4.83 -15.82
CA ALA A 224 12.75 6.06 -15.33
C ALA A 224 12.84 6.09 -13.80
N GLY A 225 11.78 5.65 -13.11
CA GLY A 225 11.78 5.50 -11.65
C GLY A 225 12.83 4.49 -11.19
N ILE A 226 12.88 3.31 -11.81
CA ILE A 226 13.85 2.26 -11.51
C ILE A 226 15.30 2.77 -11.69
N ALA A 227 15.60 3.40 -12.82
CA ALA A 227 16.92 3.97 -13.07
C ALA A 227 17.29 5.06 -12.04
N GLY A 228 16.34 5.92 -11.68
CA GLY A 228 16.55 6.93 -10.65
C GLY A 228 16.87 6.31 -9.29
N ALA A 229 16.15 5.25 -8.90
CA ALA A 229 16.41 4.54 -7.66
C ALA A 229 17.82 3.92 -7.62
N HIS A 230 18.25 3.31 -8.72
CA HIS A 230 19.59 2.74 -8.81
C HIS A 230 20.70 3.79 -8.73
N ASP A 231 20.55 4.91 -9.41
CA ASP A 231 21.56 5.98 -9.45
C ASP A 231 21.63 6.76 -8.12
N GLY A 232 20.50 6.92 -7.42
CA GLY A 232 20.45 7.57 -6.12
C GLY A 232 21.00 6.73 -4.97
N SER A 233 21.18 5.42 -5.18
CA SER A 233 21.51 4.44 -4.13
C SER A 233 22.90 4.59 -3.49
N ARG A 234 23.78 5.44 -4.03
CA ARG A 234 25.18 5.65 -3.60
C ARG A 234 25.96 4.32 -3.43
N GLY A 235 25.65 3.32 -4.27
CA GLY A 235 26.30 2.01 -4.29
C GLY A 235 25.65 0.94 -3.39
N ARG A 236 24.62 1.28 -2.60
CA ARG A 236 23.80 0.30 -1.88
C ARG A 236 22.46 0.12 -2.59
N GLN A 237 22.48 -0.70 -3.63
CA GLN A 237 21.32 -0.93 -4.49
C GLN A 237 20.14 -1.49 -3.66
N PRO A 238 18.98 -0.79 -3.63
CA PRO A 238 17.78 -1.36 -3.04
C PRO A 238 17.19 -2.42 -3.97
N LEU A 239 16.39 -3.33 -3.40
CA LEU A 239 15.50 -4.16 -4.19
C LEU A 239 14.41 -3.30 -4.84
N ILE A 240 14.09 -3.58 -6.09
CA ILE A 240 13.04 -2.87 -6.84
C ILE A 240 11.77 -3.71 -6.86
N MET A 241 10.67 -3.12 -6.39
CA MET A 241 9.34 -3.73 -6.39
C MET A 241 8.43 -3.05 -7.42
N VAL A 242 7.66 -3.89 -8.13
CA VAL A 242 6.54 -3.47 -8.98
C VAL A 242 5.24 -4.03 -8.40
N HIS A 243 4.32 -3.14 -8.02
CA HIS A 243 3.15 -3.45 -7.19
C HIS A 243 1.81 -3.28 -7.95
N ILE A 244 0.94 -4.31 -7.90
CA ILE A 244 -0.44 -4.26 -8.42
C ILE A 244 -1.48 -4.81 -7.42
N ASP A 245 -2.74 -4.44 -7.59
CA ASP A 245 -3.89 -4.81 -6.73
C ASP A 245 -4.41 -6.26 -6.93
N ARG A 246 -3.69 -7.11 -7.66
CA ARG A 246 -4.23 -8.35 -8.26
C ARG A 246 -3.92 -9.64 -7.49
N GLY A 247 -3.81 -9.58 -6.17
CA GLY A 247 -3.36 -10.70 -5.33
C GLY A 247 -4.07 -12.04 -5.57
N GLY A 248 -5.39 -12.06 -5.75
CA GLY A 248 -6.14 -13.28 -6.09
C GLY A 248 -6.62 -13.35 -7.54
N ASP A 249 -6.26 -12.38 -8.40
CA ASP A 249 -6.62 -12.35 -9.81
C ASP A 249 -5.41 -12.76 -10.67
N ASN A 250 -5.33 -14.07 -10.96
CA ASN A 250 -4.23 -14.61 -11.76
C ASN A 250 -4.28 -14.14 -13.22
N GLY A 251 -5.46 -13.99 -13.80
CA GLY A 251 -5.60 -13.51 -15.18
C GLY A 251 -5.06 -12.09 -15.32
N GLY A 252 -5.51 -11.18 -14.45
CA GLY A 252 -5.04 -9.81 -14.40
C GLY A 252 -3.55 -9.69 -14.08
N SER A 253 -3.07 -10.43 -13.08
CA SER A 253 -1.64 -10.43 -12.71
C SER A 253 -0.74 -10.83 -13.86
N LYS A 254 -1.06 -11.95 -14.53
CA LYS A 254 -0.28 -12.44 -15.67
C LYS A 254 -0.30 -11.45 -16.81
N TYR A 255 -1.47 -10.92 -17.14
CA TYR A 255 -1.60 -9.97 -18.23
C TYR A 255 -0.73 -8.73 -18.00
N PHE A 256 -0.75 -8.19 -16.79
CA PHE A 256 0.08 -7.05 -16.42
C PHE A 256 1.58 -7.37 -16.52
N TYR A 257 2.04 -8.42 -15.83
CA TYR A 257 3.47 -8.73 -15.79
C TYR A 257 4.03 -9.24 -17.12
N ASP A 258 3.26 -10.00 -17.91
CA ASP A 258 3.68 -10.40 -19.27
C ASP A 258 3.95 -9.16 -20.13
N ASN A 259 3.08 -8.14 -20.07
CA ASN A 259 3.31 -6.88 -20.79
C ASN A 259 4.52 -6.11 -20.26
N VAL A 260 4.65 -5.95 -18.93
CA VAL A 260 5.81 -5.28 -18.30
C VAL A 260 7.14 -5.95 -18.70
N PHE A 261 7.22 -7.28 -18.65
CA PHE A 261 8.42 -8.01 -19.06
C PHE A 261 8.67 -7.95 -20.57
N SER A 262 7.62 -7.98 -21.41
CA SER A 262 7.76 -7.85 -22.87
C SER A 262 8.30 -6.47 -23.30
N GLN A 263 8.06 -5.45 -22.47
CA GLN A 263 8.63 -4.12 -22.65
C GLN A 263 10.07 -4.05 -22.14
N GLY A 264 10.62 -5.10 -21.53
CA GLY A 264 11.99 -5.15 -21.02
C GLY A 264 12.18 -4.33 -19.74
N VAL A 265 11.17 -4.24 -18.89
CA VAL A 265 11.32 -3.72 -17.53
C VAL A 265 11.94 -4.83 -16.66
N ASP A 266 13.04 -4.53 -15.98
CA ASP A 266 13.67 -5.45 -15.03
C ASP A 266 13.49 -4.94 -13.60
N PHE A 267 13.13 -5.84 -12.70
CA PHE A 267 12.87 -5.57 -11.29
C PHE A 267 12.99 -6.87 -10.48
N ASP A 268 13.13 -6.74 -9.17
CA ASP A 268 13.46 -7.84 -8.27
C ASP A 268 12.22 -8.52 -7.69
N ILE A 269 11.23 -7.73 -7.25
CA ILE A 269 10.09 -8.19 -6.44
C ILE A 269 8.75 -7.90 -7.11
N ILE A 270 7.91 -8.92 -7.21
CA ILE A 270 6.47 -8.77 -7.48
C ILE A 270 5.78 -8.38 -6.17
N GLY A 271 5.18 -7.19 -6.13
CA GLY A 271 4.32 -6.74 -5.03
C GLY A 271 2.85 -6.97 -5.36
N LEU A 272 2.07 -7.50 -4.42
CA LEU A 272 0.63 -7.70 -4.60
C LEU A 272 -0.16 -7.21 -3.39
N SER A 273 -1.19 -6.41 -3.59
CA SER A 273 -2.23 -6.22 -2.57
C SER A 273 -3.12 -7.45 -2.49
N TYR A 274 -3.47 -7.85 -1.27
CA TYR A 274 -4.45 -8.88 -1.01
C TYR A 274 -5.35 -8.53 0.18
N TYR A 275 -6.57 -8.11 -0.15
CA TYR A 275 -7.66 -7.91 0.78
C TYR A 275 -8.76 -8.93 0.47
N PRO A 276 -9.11 -9.85 1.37
CA PRO A 276 -9.96 -10.99 1.03
C PRO A 276 -11.39 -10.60 0.63
N TRP A 277 -11.84 -9.41 1.02
CA TRP A 277 -13.17 -8.88 0.66
C TRP A 277 -13.25 -8.32 -0.77
N TRP A 278 -12.12 -8.04 -1.43
CA TRP A 278 -12.08 -7.60 -2.83
C TRP A 278 -11.39 -8.63 -3.74
N HIS A 279 -10.31 -9.25 -3.26
CA HIS A 279 -9.38 -10.02 -4.10
C HIS A 279 -9.66 -11.53 -4.08
N GLY A 280 -10.82 -11.95 -3.58
CA GLY A 280 -11.26 -13.33 -3.60
C GLY A 280 -10.63 -14.20 -2.50
N PRO A 281 -10.93 -15.52 -2.50
CA PRO A 281 -10.56 -16.42 -1.41
C PRO A 281 -9.06 -16.69 -1.35
N LEU A 282 -8.57 -17.14 -0.19
CA LEU A 282 -7.16 -17.49 0.05
C LEU A 282 -6.62 -18.55 -0.94
N SER A 283 -7.49 -19.43 -1.44
CA SER A 283 -7.13 -20.41 -2.47
C SER A 283 -6.79 -19.76 -3.82
N ALA A 284 -7.48 -18.67 -4.18
CA ALA A 284 -7.18 -17.91 -5.39
C ALA A 284 -5.85 -17.18 -5.26
N LEU A 285 -5.58 -16.58 -4.09
CA LEU A 285 -4.25 -16.03 -3.78
C LEU A 285 -3.16 -17.11 -3.91
N GLN A 286 -3.31 -18.25 -3.25
CA GLN A 286 -2.31 -19.32 -3.29
C GLN A 286 -2.04 -19.78 -4.73
N ALA A 287 -3.09 -19.98 -5.53
CA ALA A 287 -2.94 -20.35 -6.94
C ALA A 287 -2.20 -19.26 -7.73
N ASN A 288 -2.52 -17.99 -7.49
CA ASN A 288 -1.86 -16.87 -8.16
C ASN A 288 -0.36 -16.80 -7.80
N LEU A 289 -0.03 -16.78 -6.51
CA LEU A 289 1.36 -16.72 -6.04
C LEU A 289 2.21 -17.86 -6.62
N ASN A 290 1.65 -19.08 -6.65
CA ASN A 290 2.34 -20.25 -7.18
C ASN A 290 2.65 -20.15 -8.67
N ASP A 291 1.68 -19.68 -9.47
CA ASP A 291 1.86 -19.50 -10.91
C ASP A 291 2.85 -18.37 -11.22
N LEU A 292 2.69 -17.20 -10.59
CA LEU A 292 3.57 -16.04 -10.82
C LEU A 292 5.03 -16.37 -10.46
N ALA A 293 5.26 -17.07 -9.34
CA ALA A 293 6.59 -17.48 -8.90
C ALA A 293 7.27 -18.38 -9.94
N LEU A 294 6.57 -19.40 -10.43
CA LEU A 294 7.11 -20.34 -11.42
C LEU A 294 7.28 -19.71 -12.80
N ARG A 295 6.38 -18.82 -13.18
CA ARG A 295 6.36 -18.15 -14.50
C ARG A 295 7.49 -17.13 -14.64
N TYR A 296 7.61 -16.22 -13.67
CA TYR A 296 8.54 -15.10 -13.76
C TYR A 296 9.87 -15.36 -13.05
N ASN A 297 9.92 -16.40 -12.20
CA ASN A 297 11.09 -16.70 -11.36
C ASN A 297 11.55 -15.44 -10.61
N ARG A 298 10.57 -14.80 -9.96
CA ARG A 298 10.72 -13.59 -9.14
C ARG A 298 10.18 -13.85 -7.75
N ASP A 299 10.80 -13.19 -6.80
CA ASP A 299 10.33 -13.17 -5.42
C ASP A 299 9.04 -12.35 -5.32
N ILE A 300 8.15 -12.77 -4.43
CA ILE A 300 6.81 -12.21 -4.27
C ILE A 300 6.58 -11.80 -2.82
N VAL A 301 6.07 -10.60 -2.62
CA VAL A 301 5.62 -10.09 -1.33
C VAL A 301 4.15 -9.67 -1.45
N VAL A 302 3.33 -10.09 -0.49
CA VAL A 302 1.99 -9.51 -0.32
C VAL A 302 2.16 -8.17 0.39
N VAL A 303 2.34 -7.09 -0.37
CA VAL A 303 2.81 -5.79 0.14
C VAL A 303 1.69 -4.95 0.75
N GLU A 304 0.44 -5.32 0.52
CA GLU A 304 -0.68 -4.80 1.31
C GLU A 304 -1.64 -5.91 1.68
N THR A 305 -2.01 -5.95 2.95
CA THR A 305 -3.09 -6.79 3.47
C THR A 305 -3.54 -6.24 4.82
N ALA A 306 -4.79 -6.48 5.18
CA ALA A 306 -5.30 -6.23 6.52
C ALA A 306 -6.52 -7.11 6.78
N TYR A 307 -6.94 -7.17 8.05
CA TYR A 307 -8.11 -7.93 8.44
C TYR A 307 -8.74 -7.32 9.70
N PRO A 308 -10.07 -7.29 9.83
CA PRO A 308 -10.70 -6.66 10.99
C PRO A 308 -10.46 -7.46 12.27
N TRP A 309 -10.07 -6.76 13.34
CA TRP A 309 -10.07 -7.30 14.71
C TRP A 309 -11.39 -7.05 15.44
N THR A 310 -12.26 -6.20 14.87
CA THR A 310 -13.61 -5.90 15.34
C THR A 310 -14.47 -5.38 14.18
N LEU A 311 -15.79 -5.42 14.31
CA LEU A 311 -16.71 -4.71 13.39
C LEU A 311 -17.22 -3.39 13.98
N ALA A 312 -16.76 -3.02 15.17
CA ALA A 312 -17.06 -1.72 15.77
C ALA A 312 -16.31 -0.60 15.04
N ASP A 313 -16.88 0.59 15.10
CA ASP A 313 -16.29 1.85 14.66
C ASP A 313 -15.72 2.59 15.89
N GLY A 314 -14.46 3.01 15.79
CA GLY A 314 -13.70 3.66 16.85
C GLY A 314 -13.76 5.18 16.86
N ASP A 315 -14.22 5.84 15.79
CA ASP A 315 -14.10 7.30 15.64
C ASP A 315 -15.38 8.02 15.14
N GLY A 316 -16.41 7.27 14.75
CA GLY A 316 -17.68 7.78 14.24
C GLY A 316 -17.74 7.91 12.72
N TYR A 317 -16.68 7.51 12.01
CA TYR A 317 -16.60 7.44 10.56
C TYR A 317 -16.70 5.98 10.10
N ALA A 318 -17.41 5.75 9.01
CA ALA A 318 -17.72 4.38 8.60
C ALA A 318 -16.46 3.65 8.09
N ASN A 319 -16.08 2.60 8.82
CA ASN A 319 -15.03 1.67 8.40
C ASN A 319 -15.37 0.93 7.09
N ILE A 320 -14.33 0.61 6.31
CA ILE A 320 -14.45 -0.14 5.04
C ILE A 320 -15.07 -1.51 5.26
N VAL A 321 -14.64 -2.22 6.31
CA VAL A 321 -15.19 -3.52 6.69
C VAL A 321 -16.05 -3.35 7.94
N ASN A 322 -17.36 -3.29 7.76
CA ASN A 322 -18.33 -3.04 8.84
C ASN A 322 -19.41 -4.14 8.97
N GLY A 323 -19.25 -5.27 8.27
CA GLY A 323 -20.21 -6.37 8.24
C GLY A 323 -19.56 -7.74 8.20
N SER A 324 -20.28 -8.76 8.68
CA SER A 324 -19.76 -10.14 8.77
C SER A 324 -19.75 -10.89 7.44
N THR A 325 -20.44 -10.39 6.42
CA THR A 325 -20.61 -11.05 5.11
C THR A 325 -19.34 -11.12 4.28
N VAL A 326 -18.38 -10.23 4.55
CA VAL A 326 -17.10 -10.14 3.84
C VAL A 326 -15.95 -10.83 4.58
N LEU A 327 -16.23 -11.42 5.75
CA LEU A 327 -15.22 -12.12 6.54
C LEU A 327 -14.90 -13.48 5.92
N VAL A 328 -13.62 -13.87 6.01
CA VAL A 328 -13.15 -15.19 5.60
C VAL A 328 -13.67 -16.23 6.61
N PRO A 329 -14.33 -17.31 6.15
CA PRO A 329 -14.81 -18.38 7.02
C PRO A 329 -13.69 -18.94 7.92
N GLY A 330 -13.98 -19.06 9.22
CA GLY A 330 -13.02 -19.51 10.23
C GLY A 330 -12.21 -18.40 10.90
N TYR A 331 -12.29 -17.16 10.41
CA TYR A 331 -11.57 -16.01 10.96
C TYR A 331 -12.57 -14.88 11.32
N PRO A 332 -13.25 -14.96 12.47
CA PRO A 332 -14.18 -13.92 12.89
C PRO A 332 -13.44 -12.60 13.17
N ALA A 333 -14.14 -11.46 13.07
CA ALA A 333 -13.60 -10.14 13.40
C ALA A 333 -13.37 -10.00 14.91
N THR A 334 -12.25 -10.55 15.36
CA THR A 334 -11.75 -10.63 16.74
C THR A 334 -10.22 -10.60 16.66
N PRO A 335 -9.50 -10.18 17.72
CA PRO A 335 -8.04 -10.26 17.75
C PRO A 335 -7.49 -11.66 17.42
N GLU A 336 -8.12 -12.71 17.92
CA GLU A 336 -7.73 -14.10 17.67
C GLU A 336 -8.00 -14.52 16.21
N GLY A 337 -9.12 -14.08 15.63
CA GLY A 337 -9.44 -14.34 14.22
C GLY A 337 -8.52 -13.59 13.27
N GLN A 338 -8.17 -12.33 13.58
CA GLN A 338 -7.18 -11.54 12.84
C GLN A 338 -5.80 -12.22 12.90
N LEU A 339 -5.38 -12.69 14.08
CA LEU A 339 -4.15 -13.49 14.23
C LEU A 339 -4.19 -14.76 13.38
N GLY A 340 -5.30 -15.49 13.42
CA GLY A 340 -5.50 -16.72 12.65
C GLY A 340 -5.38 -16.46 11.15
N TYR A 341 -6.01 -15.40 10.65
CA TYR A 341 -5.95 -15.00 9.24
C TYR A 341 -4.51 -14.71 8.81
N LEU A 342 -3.77 -13.91 9.59
CA LEU A 342 -2.38 -13.58 9.27
C LEU A 342 -1.47 -14.81 9.25
N ARG A 343 -1.65 -15.74 10.18
CA ARG A 343 -0.90 -17.01 10.19
C ARG A 343 -1.24 -17.90 8.99
N ALA A 344 -2.50 -17.91 8.56
CA ALA A 344 -2.90 -18.63 7.36
C ALA A 344 -2.29 -18.03 6.10
N LEU A 345 -2.29 -16.70 5.98
CA LEU A 345 -1.67 -15.97 4.88
C LEU A 345 -0.15 -16.22 4.82
N LEU A 346 0.56 -16.11 5.95
CA LEU A 346 2.00 -16.42 6.02
C LEU A 346 2.29 -17.88 5.67
N SER A 347 1.43 -18.83 6.06
CA SER A 347 1.56 -20.24 5.69
C SER A 347 1.45 -20.44 4.18
N ILE A 348 0.50 -19.78 3.52
CA ILE A 348 0.35 -19.79 2.06
C ILE A 348 1.61 -19.23 1.38
N ILE A 349 2.10 -18.08 1.85
CA ILE A 349 3.28 -17.43 1.28
C ILE A 349 4.52 -18.31 1.43
N LYS A 350 4.74 -18.92 2.59
CA LYS A 350 5.88 -19.85 2.81
C LYS A 350 5.83 -21.11 1.94
N GLN A 351 4.64 -21.50 1.46
CA GLN A 351 4.46 -22.65 0.57
C GLN A 351 4.64 -22.31 -0.91
N VAL A 352 4.87 -21.04 -1.26
CA VAL A 352 5.12 -20.64 -2.66
C VAL A 352 6.37 -21.38 -3.20
N PRO A 353 6.27 -22.02 -4.38
CA PRO A 353 7.35 -22.82 -4.96
C PRO A 353 8.69 -22.10 -5.03
N ARG A 354 9.77 -22.89 -4.92
CA ARG A 354 11.16 -22.42 -4.98
C ARG A 354 11.52 -21.33 -3.95
N GLN A 355 10.75 -21.23 -2.87
CA GLN A 355 10.94 -20.24 -1.81
C GLN A 355 10.83 -18.78 -2.30
N HIS A 356 10.06 -18.55 -3.36
CA HIS A 356 9.83 -17.20 -3.90
C HIS A 356 8.84 -16.38 -3.07
N GLY A 357 8.02 -17.00 -2.21
CA GLY A 357 7.18 -16.25 -1.27
C GLY A 357 8.03 -15.66 -0.16
N LYS A 358 8.20 -14.33 -0.16
CA LYS A 358 9.11 -13.62 0.76
C LYS A 358 8.43 -12.97 1.94
N GLY A 359 7.10 -12.98 2.03
CA GLY A 359 6.37 -12.55 3.21
C GLY A 359 5.28 -11.54 2.87
N LEU A 360 4.93 -10.71 3.85
CA LEU A 360 3.87 -9.72 3.73
C LEU A 360 4.21 -8.42 4.45
N VAL A 361 3.52 -7.36 4.06
CA VAL A 361 3.46 -6.09 4.79
C VAL A 361 2.00 -5.84 5.18
N TYR A 362 1.75 -5.71 6.48
CA TYR A 362 0.41 -5.39 7.00
C TYR A 362 0.14 -3.90 6.83
N TRP A 363 -0.91 -3.54 6.11
CA TRP A 363 -1.22 -2.14 5.79
C TRP A 363 -1.84 -1.42 6.99
N GLU A 364 -1.25 -0.28 7.34
CA GLU A 364 -1.69 0.63 8.42
C GLU A 364 -2.01 -0.07 9.73
N SER A 365 -1.03 -0.84 10.23
CA SER A 365 -1.20 -1.62 11.46
C SER A 365 -1.45 -0.79 12.72
N ALA A 366 -1.22 0.53 12.67
CA ALA A 366 -1.29 1.44 13.80
C ALA A 366 -2.23 2.64 13.56
N TRP A 367 -3.01 2.65 12.48
CA TRP A 367 -3.94 3.74 12.17
C TRP A 367 -5.18 3.67 13.05
N ILE A 368 -5.03 4.15 14.28
CA ILE A 368 -6.10 4.22 15.28
C ILE A 368 -6.82 5.58 15.19
N PRO A 369 -8.01 5.74 15.81
CA PRO A 369 -8.76 6.99 15.77
C PRO A 369 -7.91 8.21 16.15
N GLY A 370 -7.85 9.22 15.30
CA GLY A 370 -7.08 10.45 15.56
C GLY A 370 -6.52 11.16 14.33
N ALA A 371 -6.47 10.47 13.19
CA ALA A 371 -6.06 11.01 11.90
C ALA A 371 -7.04 10.51 10.84
N GLY A 372 -7.54 11.39 9.98
CA GLY A 372 -8.44 11.00 8.89
C GLY A 372 -7.70 10.61 7.62
N TRP A 373 -8.38 9.89 6.73
CA TRP A 373 -7.80 9.45 5.45
C TRP A 373 -7.52 10.60 4.47
N GLU A 374 -8.22 11.73 4.67
CA GLU A 374 -8.00 13.00 4.01
C GLU A 374 -8.19 14.16 5.01
N PRO A 375 -7.79 15.40 4.66
CA PRO A 375 -7.96 16.55 5.54
C PRO A 375 -9.43 16.78 5.92
N GLY A 376 -9.74 16.62 7.20
CA GLY A 376 -11.08 16.86 7.75
C GLY A 376 -12.03 15.67 7.69
N ALA A 377 -11.61 14.52 7.16
CA ALA A 377 -12.35 13.27 7.25
C ALA A 377 -12.02 12.50 8.56
N GLY A 378 -12.75 11.40 8.79
CA GLY A 378 -12.41 10.42 9.83
C GLY A 378 -11.53 9.29 9.30
N ASP A 379 -11.28 8.32 10.16
CA ASP A 379 -10.55 7.09 9.90
C ASP A 379 -11.51 6.03 9.36
N ALA A 380 -11.12 5.32 8.31
CA ALA A 380 -11.92 4.23 7.73
C ALA A 380 -11.28 2.85 7.96
N TRP A 381 -10.25 2.81 8.82
CA TRP A 381 -9.34 1.68 9.00
C TRP A 381 -9.12 1.25 10.47
N ASP A 382 -9.65 1.99 11.44
CA ASP A 382 -9.34 1.79 12.87
C ASP A 382 -9.62 0.37 13.37
N ASN A 383 -10.60 -0.31 12.76
CA ASN A 383 -10.99 -1.66 13.12
C ASN A 383 -10.13 -2.77 12.49
N MET A 384 -9.11 -2.42 11.71
CA MET A 384 -8.19 -3.32 11.04
C MET A 384 -6.75 -3.18 11.53
N THR A 385 -6.49 -2.40 12.57
CA THR A 385 -5.17 -2.25 13.19
C THR A 385 -4.74 -3.49 14.01
N LEU A 386 -3.48 -3.51 14.48
CA LEU A 386 -2.97 -4.49 15.47
C LEU A 386 -2.94 -3.92 16.89
N PHE A 387 -3.57 -2.76 17.08
CA PHE A 387 -3.76 -2.07 18.35
C PHE A 387 -5.26 -1.81 18.52
N ASP A 388 -5.76 -1.75 19.75
CA ASP A 388 -7.13 -1.31 19.97
C ASP A 388 -7.27 0.20 19.71
N PHE A 389 -8.51 0.72 19.77
CA PHE A 389 -8.78 2.15 19.56
C PHE A 389 -8.02 3.10 20.50
N LYS A 390 -7.42 2.60 21.58
CA LYS A 390 -6.63 3.37 22.56
C LYS A 390 -5.12 3.19 22.38
N GLY A 391 -4.69 2.42 21.37
CA GLY A 391 -3.28 2.14 21.11
C GLY A 391 -2.69 1.03 21.97
N GLN A 392 -3.51 0.17 22.60
CA GLN A 392 -3.01 -1.03 23.29
C GLN A 392 -2.87 -2.18 22.30
N ALA A 393 -1.70 -2.80 22.22
CA ALA A 393 -1.43 -3.92 21.32
C ALA A 393 -2.42 -5.07 21.54
N LEU A 394 -2.96 -5.59 20.43
CA LEU A 394 -3.88 -6.73 20.39
C LEU A 394 -3.10 -8.06 20.35
N SER A 395 -3.78 -9.18 20.58
CA SER A 395 -3.15 -10.51 20.51
C SER A 395 -2.58 -10.85 19.11
N SER A 396 -3.13 -10.22 18.06
CA SER A 396 -2.71 -10.34 16.67
C SER A 396 -1.33 -9.76 16.36
N ILE A 397 -0.79 -8.88 17.20
CA ILE A 397 0.58 -8.35 17.02
C ILE A 397 1.63 -9.48 17.00
N LYS A 398 1.30 -10.64 17.58
CA LYS A 398 2.13 -11.85 17.65
C LYS A 398 2.12 -12.69 16.37
N ALA A 399 1.63 -12.13 15.25
CA ALA A 399 1.55 -12.84 13.97
C ALA A 399 2.91 -13.34 13.49
N TYR A 400 3.99 -12.61 13.81
CA TYR A 400 5.35 -12.93 13.36
C TYR A 400 6.19 -13.68 14.40
N GLU A 401 5.71 -13.81 15.63
CA GLU A 401 6.41 -14.55 16.68
C GLU A 401 6.57 -16.03 16.28
N GLY A 402 7.74 -16.60 16.58
CA GLY A 402 8.05 -17.99 16.26
C GLY A 402 8.49 -18.23 14.81
N ILE A 403 8.26 -17.30 13.88
CA ILE A 403 8.60 -17.46 12.46
C ILE A 403 10.11 -17.42 12.21
N GLN A 404 10.88 -16.67 13.00
CA GLN A 404 12.33 -16.51 12.84
C GLN A 404 13.17 -17.50 13.67
N SER A 405 12.54 -18.49 14.32
CA SER A 405 13.18 -19.32 15.35
C SER A 405 13.96 -20.51 14.75
N ASN A 406 14.82 -20.24 13.78
CA ASN A 406 15.91 -21.12 13.36
C ASN A 406 17.14 -20.24 13.07
N LYS A 407 17.70 -19.63 14.12
CA LYS A 407 19.06 -19.08 14.10
C LYS A 407 20.02 -20.05 14.75
#